data_AF-A0A0F9IJ93-F1
#
_entry.id   AF-A0A0F9IJ93-F1
#
_cell.length_a   1.000
_cell.length_b   1.000
_cell.length_c   1.000
_cell.angle_alpha   90.00
_cell.angle_beta   90.00
_cell.angle_gamma   90.00
#
_symmetry.space_group_name_H-M   'P 1'
#
loop_
_entity.id
_entity.type
_entity.pdbx_description
1 polymer ?
#
loop_
_entity_poly.entity_id
_entity_poly.type
_entity_poly.pdbx_seq_one_letter_code
_entity_poly.pdbx_strand_id
1 'polypeptide(L)' 'MDRAQKEKVVEELGQIFESSGVVVVAHYAGLTVAEMQDLRSRMREAGGSVRVAKNKLAKIALEGKANASLSDLLTGMT' A
#
# COMPACT_ATOMS: atom_id res chain seq x y z
N MET A 1 -0.56 10.20 -15.40
CA MET A 1 -0.36 8.77 -15.11
C MET A 1 -0.91 7.99 -16.28
N ASP A 2 0.00 7.56 -17.15
CA ASP A 2 -0.33 6.70 -18.28
C ASP A 2 -0.76 5.32 -17.81
N ARG A 3 -1.55 4.63 -18.64
CA ARG A 3 -2.08 3.30 -18.36
C ARG A 3 -0.96 2.29 -18.04
N ALA A 4 0.16 2.38 -18.76
CA ALA A 4 1.34 1.57 -18.53
C ALA A 4 2.00 1.79 -17.15
N GLN A 5 2.00 3.02 -16.62
CA GLN A 5 2.53 3.28 -15.27
C GLN A 5 1.63 2.71 -14.19
N LYS A 6 0.30 2.74 -14.40
CA LYS A 6 -0.66 2.18 -13.46
C LYS A 6 -0.56 0.65 -13.40
N GLU A 7 -0.37 0.00 -14.54
CA GLU A 7 -0.18 -1.46 -14.61
C GLU A 7 1.08 -1.90 -13.87
N LYS A 8 2.21 -1.20 -14.06
CA LYS A 8 3.43 -1.47 -13.29
C LYS A 8 3.23 -1.33 -11.78
N VAL A 9 2.52 -0.29 -11.35
CA VAL A 9 2.22 -0.08 -9.92
C VAL A 9 1.32 -1.21 -9.38
N VAL A 10 0.34 -1.66 -10.16
CA VAL A 10 -0.52 -2.79 -9.77
C VAL A 10 0.29 -4.08 -9.66
N GLU A 11 1.19 -4.34 -10.60
CA GLU A 11 2.06 -5.53 -10.60
C GLU A 11 3.04 -5.51 -9.42
N GLU A 12 3.70 -4.37 -9.17
CA GLU A 12 4.58 -4.20 -8.00
C GLU A 12 3.82 -4.37 -6.68
N LEU A 13 2.62 -3.79 -6.56
CA LEU A 13 1.77 -3.96 -5.37
C LEU A 13 1.37 -5.42 -5.20
N GLY A 14 1.04 -6.11 -6.30
CA GLY A 14 0.76 -7.53 -6.30
C GLY A 14 1.92 -8.35 -5.74
N GLN A 15 3.14 -8.12 -6.24
CA GLN A 15 4.34 -8.83 -5.74
C GLN A 15 4.62 -8.54 -4.27
N ILE A 16 4.42 -7.30 -3.83
CA ILE A 16 4.55 -6.93 -2.41
C ILE A 16 3.53 -7.69 -1.57
N PHE A 17 2.27 -7.78 -2.00
CA PHE A 17 1.23 -8.51 -1.26
C PHE A 17 1.42 -10.04 -1.24
N GLU A 18 2.12 -10.61 -2.23
CA GLU A 18 2.48 -12.03 -2.23
C GLU A 18 3.70 -12.33 -1.36
N SER A 19 4.69 -11.43 -1.34
CA SER A 19 5.92 -11.61 -0.56
C SER A 19 5.78 -11.17 0.90
N SER A 20 4.84 -10.27 1.21
CA SER A 20 4.59 -9.81 2.57
C SER A 20 3.59 -10.72 3.29
N GLY A 21 4.04 -11.39 4.35
CA GLY A 21 3.18 -12.23 5.19
C GLY A 21 2.15 -11.44 6.00
N VAL A 22 2.34 -10.13 6.17
CA VAL A 22 1.43 -9.24 6.90
C VAL A 22 1.31 -7.91 6.17
N VAL A 23 0.07 -7.49 5.91
CA VAL A 23 -0.25 -6.20 5.31
C VAL A 23 -1.03 -5.37 6.32
N VAL A 24 -0.53 -4.19 6.65
CA VAL A 24 -1.18 -3.24 7.57
C VAL A 24 -1.72 -2.06 6.77
N VAL A 25 -3.02 -1.80 6.88
CA VAL A 25 -3.65 -0.60 6.32
C VAL A 25 -3.82 0.42 7.44
N ALA A 26 -3.33 1.64 7.22
CA ALA A 26 -3.43 2.72 8.19
C ALA A 26 -3.92 4.00 7.49
N HIS A 27 -4.82 4.72 8.16
CA HIS A 27 -5.23 6.05 7.72
C HIS A 27 -4.21 7.07 8.20
N TYR A 28 -3.50 7.73 7.27
CA TYR A 28 -2.47 8.72 7.62
C TYR A 28 -3.01 10.17 7.58
N ALA A 29 -4.33 10.35 7.51
CA ALA A 29 -4.95 11.68 7.48
C ALA A 29 -4.62 12.46 8.77
N GLY A 30 -3.87 13.55 8.62
CA GLY A 30 -3.45 14.41 9.74
C GLY A 30 -1.97 14.31 10.12
N LEU A 31 -1.21 13.36 9.55
CA LEU A 31 0.23 13.29 9.74
C LEU A 31 0.95 14.34 8.89
N THR A 32 1.92 15.01 9.50
CA THR A 32 2.87 15.88 8.81
C THR A 32 3.87 15.05 8.01
N VAL A 33 4.53 15.70 7.05
CA VAL A 33 5.59 15.05 6.23
C VAL A 33 6.72 14.51 7.13
N ALA A 34 7.06 15.23 8.21
CA ALA A 34 8.10 14.82 9.15
C ALA A 34 7.73 13.50 9.87
N GLU A 35 6.49 13.38 10.35
CA GLU A 35 6.03 12.17 11.03
C GLU A 35 5.91 10.98 10.07
N MET A 36 5.51 11.21 8.81
CA MET A 36 5.53 10.17 7.77
C MET A 36 6.93 9.69 7.42
N GLN A 37 7.92 10.60 7.47
CA GLN A 37 9.31 10.27 7.19
C GLN A 37 9.92 9.46 8.34
N ASP A 38 9.60 9.80 9.59
CA ASP A 38 9.99 9.03 10.77
C ASP A 38 9.36 7.63 10.76
N LEU A 39 8.06 7.54 10.48
CA LEU A 39 7.35 6.25 10.33
C LEU A 39 8.03 5.36 9.27
N ARG A 40 8.39 5.93 8.12
CA ARG A 40 9.10 5.20 7.05
C ARG A 40 10.47 4.73 7.49
N SER A 41 11.21 5.55 8.25
CA SER A 41 12.53 5.16 8.77
C SER A 41 12.42 3.99 9.71
N ARG A 42 11.51 4.07 10.70
CA ARG A 42 11.28 3.01 11.69
C ARG A 42 10.77 1.72 11.07
N MET A 43 9.89 1.81 10.07
CA MET A 43 9.45 0.62 9.32
C MET A 43 10.59 -0.01 8.54
N ARG A 44 11.47 0.79 7.92
CA ARG A 44 12.63 0.28 7.18
C ARG A 44 13.62 -0.42 8.11
N GLU A 45 13.84 0.09 9.32
CA GLU A 45 14.63 -0.57 10.36
C GLU A 45 14.02 -1.91 10.80
N ALA A 46 12.70 -1.98 10.87
CA ALA A 46 11.96 -3.21 11.15
C ALA A 46 11.88 -4.18 9.94
N GLY A 47 12.51 -3.85 8.80
CA GLY A 47 12.47 -4.65 7.58
C GLY A 47 11.17 -4.53 6.77
N GLY A 48 10.28 -3.62 7.15
CA GLY A 48 9.04 -3.31 6.45
C GLY A 48 9.18 -2.16 5.45
N SER A 49 8.18 -2.01 4.58
CA SER A 49 8.10 -0.88 3.64
C SER A 49 6.72 -0.23 3.71
N VAL A 50 6.68 1.09 3.67
CA VAL A 50 5.44 1.88 3.67
C VAL A 50 5.28 2.54 2.32
N ARG A 51 4.18 2.23 1.63
CA ARG A 51 3.81 2.87 0.36
C ARG A 51 2.40 3.45 0.47
N VAL A 52 2.25 4.67 -0.03
CA VAL A 52 0.95 5.31 -0.23
C VAL A 52 0.58 5.09 -1.70
N ALA A 53 -0.52 4.39 -1.95
CA ALA A 53 -0.98 4.08 -3.30
C ALA A 53 -2.46 4.47 -3.46
N LYS A 54 -2.88 4.76 -4.69
CA LYS A 54 -4.30 5.03 -4.95
C LYS A 54 -5.13 3.79 -4.64
N ASN A 55 -6.19 3.95 -3.85
CA ASN A 55 -7.07 2.86 -3.45
C ASN A 55 -7.60 2.08 -4.66
N LYS A 56 -7.92 2.77 -5.77
CA LYS A 56 -8.39 2.10 -6.99
C LYS A 56 -7.33 1.15 -7.60
N LEU A 57 -6.05 1.52 -7.52
CA LEU A 57 -4.96 0.65 -8.00
C LEU A 57 -4.70 -0.50 -7.02
N ALA A 58 -4.74 -0.23 -5.71
CA ALA A 58 -4.57 -1.25 -4.69
C ALA A 58 -5.72 -2.27 -4.70
N LYS A 59 -6.97 -1.85 -4.96
CA LYS A 59 -8.11 -2.75 -5.16
C LYS A 59 -7.90 -3.68 -6.36
N ILE A 60 -7.44 -3.15 -7.49
CA ILE A 60 -7.12 -3.97 -8.68
C ILE A 60 -5.97 -4.95 -8.38
N ALA A 61 -4.97 -4.55 -7.60
CA ALA A 61 -3.86 -5.44 -7.20
C ALA A 61 -4.27 -6.54 -6.20
N LEU A 62 -5.36 -6.35 -5.48
CA LEU A 62 -5.93 -7.30 -4.52
C LEU A 62 -7.02 -8.19 -5.14
N GLU A 63 -7.62 -7.78 -6.26
CA GLU A 63 -8.57 -8.60 -7.04
C GLU A 63 -7.88 -9.90 -7.49
N GLY A 64 -8.30 -11.02 -6.89
CA GLY A 64 -7.76 -12.35 -7.18
C GLY A 64 -6.73 -12.89 -6.17
N LYS A 65 -6.38 -12.13 -5.12
CA LYS A 65 -5.51 -12.62 -4.03
C LYS A 65 -6.30 -12.98 -2.77
N ALA A 66 -5.72 -13.82 -1.91
CA ALA A 66 -6.32 -14.23 -0.64
C ALA A 66 -6.64 -13.04 0.30
N ASN A 67 -5.98 -11.90 0.09
CA ASN A 67 -6.14 -10.67 0.86
C ASN A 67 -7.25 -9.75 0.29
N ALA A 68 -8.16 -10.26 -0.54
CA ALA A 68 -9.25 -9.49 -1.14
C ALA A 68 -10.14 -8.79 -0.09
N SER A 69 -10.27 -9.34 1.12
CA SER A 69 -10.98 -8.71 2.25
C SER A 69 -10.37 -7.37 2.70
N LEU A 70 -9.09 -7.13 2.40
CA LEU A 70 -8.41 -5.86 2.70
C LEU A 70 -8.90 -4.71 1.80
N SER A 71 -9.56 -5.02 0.69
CA SER A 71 -10.10 -4.03 -0.25
C SER A 71 -11.18 -3.13 0.36
N ASP A 72 -11.88 -3.60 1.39
CA ASP A 72 -12.89 -2.83 2.13
C ASP A 72 -12.24 -1.80 3.06
N LEU A 73 -11.04 -2.09 3.56
CA LEU A 73 -10.23 -1.17 4.38
C LEU A 73 -9.53 -0.10 3.54
N LEU A 74 -9.40 -0.30 2.22
CA LEU A 74 -8.87 0.69 1.28
C LEU A 74 -9.93 1.75 0.93
N THR A 75 -10.49 2.39 1.94
CA THR A 75 -11.47 3.47 1.83
C THR A 75 -10.93 4.73 2.52
N GLY A 76 -11.08 5.90 1.87
CA GLY A 76 -10.50 7.15 2.38
C GLY A 76 -9.00 7.32 2.11
N MET A 77 -8.32 8.10 2.96
CA MET A 77 -6.89 8.38 2.85
C MET A 77 -6.08 7.23 3.49
N THR A 78 -5.67 6.27 2.68
CA THR A 78 -4.89 5.06 3.02
C THR A 78 -3.75 4.90 2.03
#